data_AF-A0A6M8IW48-F1
#
_entry.id   AF-A0A6M8IW48-F1
#
_cell.length_a   1.000
_cell.length_b   1.000
_cell.length_c   1.000
_cell.angle_alpha   90.00
_cell.angle_beta   90.00
_cell.angle_gamma   90.00
#
_symmetry.space_group_name_H-M   'P 1'
#
loop_
_entity.id
_entity.type
_entity.pdbx_description
1 polymer ?
#
loop_
_entity_poly.entity_id
_entity_poly.type
_entity_poly.pdbx_seq_one_letter_code
_entity_poly.pdbx_strand_id
1 'polypeptide(L)'
;MRVSIVGAGMGSAEGLSVRASRLIAEADLVVGAPRLVALAGGGHPGRVMALTAAADVVDALLEAHARVPEGSAVVLMSGDVGFHSGATPLLRRLRAHPELTVQLVCGTSSLQELCARAGVPWSGAHVVSAHGRRANAAGAVAAHGLTFFLTGGEMKAHDVLSQVRDAGWGLCEAWAASCMGGGDERLRHGTVAELAGARYPDLTVVLVRNEAPIARSFQAPGIPDERFERGGVPMTKMEVRTLVVSQLRLRSDAVVWDVGAGTGSVSVECGLAAPEGRVFAVERGEEGAGLIERNARALGAANVEVVRGCAPEALAGLPAPDAVFVGGSGGQLGAIVRAALDANPDARLVITAISLETLAEAQRVLADAAPGEPSIACVSVARARKAGGSHLMCALNPVYLIAAGGER
;
A
#
# COMPACT_ATOMS: atom_id res chain seq x y z
N MET A 1 -34.24 -8.01 20.02
CA MET A 1 -33.37 -7.40 21.08
C MET A 1 -32.29 -6.57 20.42
N ARG A 2 -31.90 -5.42 21.02
CA ARG A 2 -30.79 -4.59 20.53
C ARG A 2 -29.47 -5.08 21.11
N VAL A 3 -28.48 -5.35 20.26
CA VAL A 3 -27.14 -5.79 20.68
C VAL A 3 -26.11 -4.74 20.27
N SER A 4 -25.40 -4.16 21.22
CA SER A 4 -24.34 -3.20 20.98
C SER A 4 -22.98 -3.86 21.22
N ILE A 5 -22.18 -4.03 20.17
CA ILE A 5 -20.79 -4.47 20.33
C ILE A 5 -19.94 -3.22 20.50
N VAL A 6 -19.33 -3.07 21.67
CA VAL A 6 -18.73 -1.83 22.13
C VAL A 6 -17.22 -2.01 22.32
N GLY A 7 -16.43 -1.17 21.66
CA GLY A 7 -15.01 -1.05 21.90
C GLY A 7 -14.76 -0.30 23.21
N ALA A 8 -14.20 -0.98 24.20
CA ALA A 8 -13.94 -0.44 25.54
C ALA A 8 -12.60 0.29 25.65
N GLY A 9 -11.96 0.60 24.53
CA GLY A 9 -10.65 1.24 24.52
C GLY A 9 -9.60 0.40 25.23
N MET A 10 -8.72 1.03 25.99
CA MET A 10 -7.67 0.33 26.75
C MET A 10 -8.21 -0.43 27.98
N GLY A 11 -9.51 -0.33 28.27
CA GLY A 11 -10.15 -1.03 29.38
C GLY A 11 -10.19 -0.23 30.69
N SER A 12 -10.11 1.10 30.61
CA SER A 12 -10.37 2.02 31.72
C SER A 12 -11.72 2.72 31.53
N ALA A 13 -12.35 3.13 32.64
CA ALA A 13 -13.62 3.86 32.60
C ALA A 13 -13.49 5.22 31.91
N GLU A 14 -12.35 5.90 32.09
CA GLU A 14 -12.04 7.18 31.43
C GLU A 14 -11.88 7.04 29.91
N GLY A 15 -11.38 5.90 29.44
CA GLY A 15 -11.21 5.61 28.01
C GLY A 15 -12.51 5.25 27.28
N LEU A 16 -13.65 5.17 27.98
CA LEU A 16 -14.95 4.90 27.36
C LEU A 16 -15.51 6.17 26.74
N SER A 17 -16.05 6.05 25.52
CA SER A 17 -16.88 7.12 24.96
C SER A 17 -18.15 7.30 25.80
N VAL A 18 -18.67 8.53 25.85
CA VAL A 18 -19.95 8.83 26.54
C VAL A 18 -21.07 7.89 26.07
N ARG A 19 -21.10 7.57 24.77
CA ARG A 19 -22.05 6.61 24.20
C ARG A 19 -21.85 5.19 24.74
N ALA A 20 -20.61 4.71 24.82
CA ALA A 20 -20.30 3.40 25.38
C ALA A 20 -20.72 3.30 26.85
N SER A 21 -20.36 4.28 27.68
CA SER A 21 -20.72 4.31 29.11
C SER A 21 -22.23 4.29 29.33
N ARG A 22 -22.99 5.06 28.54
CA ARG A 22 -24.45 5.06 28.60
C ARG A 22 -25.05 3.70 28.23
N LEU A 23 -24.60 3.12 27.11
CA LEU A 23 -25.08 1.82 26.65
C LEU A 23 -24.79 0.72 27.67
N ILE A 24 -23.62 0.75 28.29
CA ILE A 24 -23.26 -0.19 29.37
C ILE A 24 -24.25 -0.04 30.52
N ALA A 25 -24.41 1.17 31.06
CA ALA A 25 -25.24 1.42 32.25
C ALA A 25 -26.75 1.08 32.06
N GLU A 26 -27.26 1.22 30.84
CA GLU A 26 -28.67 0.97 30.50
C GLU A 26 -28.95 -0.49 30.06
N ALA A 27 -27.92 -1.33 29.89
CA ALA A 27 -28.09 -2.66 29.31
C ALA A 27 -28.78 -3.67 30.26
N ASP A 28 -29.64 -4.53 29.71
CA ASP A 28 -30.21 -5.66 30.45
C ASP A 28 -29.20 -6.81 30.61
N LEU A 29 -28.23 -6.89 29.69
CA LEU A 29 -27.14 -7.85 29.69
C LEU A 29 -25.82 -7.20 29.24
N VAL A 30 -24.75 -7.36 30.02
CA VAL A 30 -23.38 -7.00 29.65
C VAL A 30 -22.52 -8.26 29.58
N VAL A 31 -21.87 -8.50 28.44
CA VAL A 31 -21.02 -9.66 28.19
C VAL A 31 -19.63 -9.23 27.73
N GLY A 32 -18.59 -9.94 28.14
CA GLY A 32 -17.23 -9.72 27.61
C GLY A 32 -16.16 -10.39 28.47
N ALA A 33 -14.89 -10.06 28.20
CA ALA A 33 -13.78 -10.55 29.01
C ALA A 33 -13.88 -10.06 30.47
N PRO A 34 -13.41 -10.84 31.47
CA PRO A 34 -13.53 -10.50 32.89
C PRO A 34 -13.13 -9.06 33.24
N ARG A 35 -12.00 -8.60 32.69
CA ARG A 35 -11.49 -7.24 32.92
C ARG A 35 -12.38 -6.13 32.35
N LEU A 36 -13.12 -6.41 31.28
CA LEU A 36 -13.97 -5.42 30.60
C LEU A 36 -15.34 -5.34 31.25
N VAL A 37 -15.93 -6.48 31.62
CA VAL A 37 -17.25 -6.48 32.28
C VAL A 37 -17.21 -5.84 33.66
N ALA A 38 -16.03 -5.79 34.30
CA ALA A 38 -15.82 -5.00 35.52
C ALA A 38 -16.10 -3.49 35.33
N LEU A 39 -16.04 -2.96 34.09
CA LEU A 39 -16.38 -1.57 33.78
C LEU A 39 -17.87 -1.25 33.98
N ALA A 40 -18.74 -2.27 34.02
CA ALA A 40 -20.15 -2.09 34.34
C ALA A 40 -20.38 -1.76 35.83
N GLY A 41 -19.41 -2.04 36.69
CA GLY A 41 -19.49 -1.83 38.15
C GLY A 41 -20.31 -2.88 38.89
N GLY A 42 -20.05 -3.04 40.19
CA GLY A 42 -20.69 -4.07 41.03
C GLY A 42 -22.18 -3.85 41.33
N GLY A 43 -22.71 -2.66 41.05
CA GLY A 43 -24.13 -2.29 41.26
C GLY A 43 -24.96 -2.23 39.97
N HIS A 44 -24.48 -2.84 38.90
CA HIS A 44 -25.16 -2.81 37.61
C HIS A 44 -26.58 -3.42 37.68
N PRO A 45 -27.62 -2.76 37.14
CA PRO A 45 -29.01 -3.22 37.30
C PRO A 45 -29.34 -4.46 36.45
N GLY A 46 -28.64 -4.65 35.33
CA GLY A 46 -28.78 -5.82 34.45
C GLY A 46 -27.80 -6.95 34.77
N ARG A 47 -27.92 -8.07 34.04
CA ARG A 47 -27.01 -9.24 34.15
C ARG A 47 -25.62 -8.88 33.62
N VAL A 48 -24.57 -9.31 34.32
CA VAL A 48 -23.18 -9.16 33.87
C VAL A 48 -22.53 -10.54 33.77
N MET A 49 -21.96 -10.88 32.62
CA MET A 49 -21.42 -12.22 32.33
C MET A 49 -20.02 -12.15 31.72
N ALA A 50 -19.06 -12.84 32.34
CA ALA A 50 -17.71 -12.96 31.81
C ALA A 50 -17.63 -14.10 30.77
N LEU A 51 -17.86 -13.80 29.50
CA LEU A 51 -17.78 -14.75 28.37
C LEU A 51 -16.94 -14.16 27.25
N THR A 52 -16.04 -14.97 26.68
CA THR A 52 -15.15 -14.54 25.58
C THR A 52 -15.28 -15.38 24.33
N ALA A 53 -15.81 -16.61 24.41
CA ALA A 53 -16.03 -17.44 23.24
C ALA A 53 -17.26 -16.96 22.48
N ALA A 54 -17.12 -16.77 21.16
CA ALA A 54 -18.20 -16.21 20.36
C ALA A 54 -19.48 -17.07 20.36
N ALA A 55 -19.38 -18.39 20.52
CA ALA A 55 -20.55 -19.27 20.64
C ALA A 55 -21.32 -18.96 21.94
N ASP A 56 -20.65 -19.01 23.08
CA ASP A 56 -21.24 -18.72 24.39
C ASP A 56 -21.85 -17.31 24.46
N VAL A 57 -21.21 -16.33 23.82
CA VAL A 57 -21.77 -14.97 23.72
C VAL A 57 -23.07 -14.97 22.93
N VAL A 58 -23.16 -15.68 21.79
CA VAL A 58 -24.41 -15.79 21.03
C VAL A 58 -25.49 -16.48 21.86
N ASP A 59 -25.17 -17.59 22.53
CA ASP A 59 -26.14 -18.33 23.36
C ASP A 59 -26.71 -17.45 24.48
N ALA A 60 -25.85 -16.67 25.15
CA ALA A 60 -26.28 -15.72 26.18
C ALA A 60 -27.18 -14.61 25.61
N LEU A 61 -26.89 -14.11 24.40
CA LEU A 61 -27.72 -13.10 23.74
C LEU A 61 -29.09 -13.65 23.34
N LEU A 62 -29.16 -14.89 22.85
CA LEU A 62 -30.42 -15.55 22.51
C LEU A 62 -31.26 -15.84 23.74
N GLU A 63 -30.63 -16.29 24.84
CA GLU A 63 -31.32 -16.49 26.12
C GLU A 63 -31.89 -15.16 26.65
N ALA A 64 -31.11 -14.07 26.58
CA ALA A 64 -31.58 -12.76 26.99
C ALA A 64 -32.72 -12.24 26.09
N HIS A 65 -32.63 -12.45 24.78
CA HIS A 65 -33.69 -12.10 23.84
C HIS A 65 -34.99 -12.85 24.12
N ALA A 66 -34.92 -14.14 24.41
CA ALA A 66 -36.10 -14.95 24.75
C ALA A 66 -36.82 -14.44 26.02
N ARG A 67 -36.07 -13.87 26.97
CA ARG A 67 -36.63 -13.31 28.22
C ARG A 67 -37.18 -11.90 28.03
N VAL A 68 -36.46 -11.05 27.29
CA VAL A 68 -36.81 -9.64 27.07
C VAL A 68 -36.65 -9.30 25.58
N PRO A 69 -37.64 -9.59 24.72
CA PRO A 69 -37.50 -9.43 23.28
C PRO A 69 -37.10 -8.02 22.83
N GLU A 70 -37.64 -7.01 23.50
CA GLU A 70 -37.41 -5.56 23.30
C GLU A 70 -36.18 -5.03 24.08
N GLY A 71 -35.49 -5.90 24.82
CA GLY A 71 -34.37 -5.53 25.68
C GLY A 71 -33.10 -5.14 24.93
N SER A 72 -32.05 -4.90 25.69
CA SER A 72 -30.75 -4.43 25.23
C SER A 72 -29.60 -5.22 25.84
N ALA A 73 -28.60 -5.53 25.01
CA ALA A 73 -27.39 -6.19 25.44
C ALA A 73 -26.16 -5.45 24.93
N VAL A 74 -25.09 -5.46 25.72
CA VAL A 74 -23.77 -4.92 25.36
C VAL A 74 -22.75 -6.05 25.37
N VAL A 75 -21.97 -6.16 24.29
CA VAL A 75 -20.81 -7.03 24.21
C VAL A 75 -19.54 -6.18 24.18
N LEU A 76 -18.74 -6.25 25.23
CA LEU A 76 -17.52 -5.47 25.40
C LEU A 76 -16.32 -6.14 24.71
N MET A 77 -15.65 -5.36 23.87
CA MET A 77 -14.42 -5.73 23.16
C MET A 77 -13.28 -4.83 23.60
N SER A 78 -12.06 -5.36 23.68
CA SER A 78 -10.88 -4.52 23.95
C SER A 78 -10.55 -3.65 22.75
N GLY A 79 -10.10 -2.43 22.99
CA GLY A 79 -9.69 -1.48 21.97
C GLY A 79 -10.86 -1.01 21.12
N ASP A 80 -10.70 -1.12 19.81
CA ASP A 80 -11.72 -0.79 18.82
C ASP A 80 -12.33 -2.06 18.21
N VAL A 81 -13.63 -2.00 17.87
CA VAL A 81 -14.35 -3.13 17.27
C VAL A 81 -13.88 -3.47 15.85
N GLY A 82 -13.30 -2.52 15.12
CA GLY A 82 -12.75 -2.71 13.78
C GLY A 82 -11.26 -3.10 13.75
N PHE A 83 -10.55 -3.05 14.88
CA PHE A 83 -9.10 -3.21 14.91
C PHE A 83 -8.67 -4.50 15.62
N HIS A 84 -8.46 -5.57 14.85
CA HIS A 84 -7.97 -6.88 15.35
C HIS A 84 -8.76 -7.41 16.57
N SER A 85 -10.07 -7.20 16.59
CA SER A 85 -10.96 -7.54 17.70
C SER A 85 -11.67 -8.89 17.52
N GLY A 86 -12.24 -9.41 18.61
CA GLY A 86 -13.18 -10.54 18.57
C GLY A 86 -14.53 -10.23 17.91
N ALA A 87 -14.77 -8.98 17.49
CA ALA A 87 -16.04 -8.59 16.88
C ALA A 87 -16.27 -9.24 15.52
N THR A 88 -15.24 -9.40 14.67
CA THR A 88 -15.42 -10.01 13.35
C THR A 88 -15.99 -11.44 13.40
N PRO A 89 -15.40 -12.39 14.16
CA PRO A 89 -15.98 -13.74 14.25
C PRO A 89 -17.36 -13.73 14.94
N LEU A 90 -17.61 -12.86 15.91
CA LEU A 90 -18.92 -12.71 16.54
C LEU A 90 -19.99 -12.23 15.56
N LEU A 91 -19.70 -11.16 14.80
CA LEU A 91 -20.59 -10.60 13.77
C LEU A 91 -20.95 -11.65 12.72
N ARG A 92 -20.01 -12.51 12.32
CA ARG A 92 -20.29 -13.61 11.38
C ARG A 92 -21.35 -14.58 11.92
N ARG A 93 -21.30 -14.91 13.21
CA ARG A 93 -22.30 -15.78 13.86
C ARG A 93 -23.65 -15.09 14.03
N LEU A 94 -23.65 -13.83 14.46
CA LEU A 94 -24.87 -13.05 14.67
C LEU A 94 -25.69 -12.83 13.40
N ARG A 95 -25.08 -12.92 12.20
CA ARG A 95 -25.82 -12.88 10.92
C ARG A 95 -26.87 -13.98 10.75
N ALA A 96 -26.73 -15.10 11.47
CA ALA A 96 -27.71 -16.18 11.45
C ALA A 96 -28.94 -15.90 12.32
N HIS A 97 -28.96 -14.76 13.04
CA HIS A 97 -29.97 -14.42 14.05
C HIS A 97 -30.60 -13.05 13.75
N PRO A 98 -31.50 -12.95 12.75
CA PRO A 98 -32.14 -11.69 12.35
C PRO A 98 -32.98 -11.04 13.45
N GLU A 99 -33.37 -11.79 14.49
CA GLU A 99 -34.06 -11.33 15.70
C GLU A 99 -33.19 -10.42 16.60
N LEU A 100 -31.87 -10.43 16.39
CA LEU A 100 -30.90 -9.59 17.08
C LEU A 100 -30.51 -8.40 16.19
N THR A 101 -30.88 -7.19 16.60
CA THR A 101 -30.48 -5.96 15.90
C THR A 101 -29.11 -5.51 16.40
N VAL A 102 -28.08 -5.72 15.59
CA VAL A 102 -26.68 -5.46 15.98
C VAL A 102 -26.23 -4.06 15.55
N GLN A 103 -25.61 -3.32 16.47
CA GLN A 103 -24.87 -2.09 16.21
C GLN A 103 -23.44 -2.17 16.72
N LEU A 104 -22.54 -1.41 16.10
CA LEU A 104 -21.14 -1.28 16.49
C LEU A 104 -20.89 0.09 17.11
N VAL A 105 -20.11 0.13 18.19
CA VAL A 105 -19.64 1.36 18.83
C VAL A 105 -18.12 1.30 18.89
N CYS A 106 -17.47 2.21 18.17
CA CYS A 106 -16.02 2.29 18.12
C CYS A 106 -15.43 2.66 19.48
N GLY A 107 -14.19 2.23 19.69
CA GLY A 107 -13.37 2.59 20.85
C GLY A 107 -11.99 3.06 20.41
N THR A 108 -11.16 3.49 21.35
CA THR A 108 -9.77 3.86 21.06
C THR A 108 -8.91 2.59 20.90
N SER A 109 -8.32 2.38 19.73
CA SER A 109 -7.41 1.26 19.47
C SER A 109 -6.04 1.46 20.12
N SER A 110 -5.28 0.38 20.28
CA SER A 110 -3.90 0.44 20.79
C SER A 110 -2.94 1.14 19.82
N LEU A 111 -3.24 1.14 18.52
CA LEU A 111 -2.54 1.95 17.53
C LEU A 111 -2.72 3.44 17.80
N GLN A 112 -3.97 3.89 17.93
CA GLN A 112 -4.27 5.30 18.18
C GLN A 112 -3.63 5.80 19.47
N GLU A 113 -3.73 5.01 20.55
CA GLU A 113 -3.17 5.35 21.85
C GLU A 113 -1.64 5.43 21.81
N LEU A 114 -0.96 4.45 21.21
CA LEU A 114 0.50 4.47 21.12
C LEU A 114 0.99 5.62 20.22
N CYS A 115 0.35 5.84 19.07
CA CYS A 115 0.70 6.95 18.18
C CYS A 115 0.50 8.31 18.86
N ALA A 116 -0.58 8.49 19.65
CA ALA A 116 -0.80 9.72 20.41
C ALA A 116 0.32 9.98 21.42
N ARG A 117 0.77 8.94 22.14
CA ARG A 117 1.87 9.04 23.12
C ARG A 117 3.24 9.24 22.47
N ALA A 118 3.43 8.67 21.29
CA ALA A 118 4.62 8.87 20.47
C ALA A 118 4.62 10.23 19.73
N GLY A 119 3.50 10.97 19.75
CA GLY A 119 3.37 12.26 19.06
C GLY A 119 3.38 12.13 17.53
N VAL A 120 2.97 10.98 16.97
CA VAL A 120 2.98 10.73 15.53
C VAL A 120 1.56 10.51 14.98
N PRO A 121 1.24 11.00 13.77
CA PRO A 121 -0.02 10.69 13.10
C PRO A 121 -0.10 9.20 12.76
N TRP A 122 -1.23 8.57 13.08
CA TRP A 122 -1.45 7.14 12.80
C TRP A 122 -1.90 6.85 11.35
N SER A 123 -2.27 7.88 10.57
CA SER A 123 -2.83 7.74 9.21
C SER A 123 -1.89 7.08 8.20
N GLY A 124 -0.58 7.17 8.41
CA GLY A 124 0.45 6.55 7.57
C GLY A 124 1.03 5.25 8.15
N ALA A 125 0.50 4.74 9.27
CA ALA A 125 1.06 3.57 9.93
C ALA A 125 0.72 2.29 9.17
N HIS A 126 1.74 1.51 8.82
CA HIS A 126 1.56 0.15 8.36
C HIS A 126 1.27 -0.78 9.54
N VAL A 127 0.09 -1.41 9.54
CA VAL A 127 -0.36 -2.24 10.66
C VAL A 127 -0.05 -3.71 10.38
N VAL A 128 0.76 -4.30 11.26
CA VAL A 128 1.10 -5.72 11.25
C VAL A 128 0.53 -6.36 12.50
N SER A 129 -0.30 -7.38 12.33
CA SER A 129 -0.69 -8.23 13.46
C SER A 129 0.21 -9.48 13.47
N ALA A 130 1.00 -9.58 14.54
CA ALA A 130 1.83 -10.71 14.94
C ALA A 130 1.22 -11.44 16.16
N HIS A 131 -0.01 -11.08 16.54
CA HIS A 131 -0.71 -11.69 17.65
C HIS A 131 -1.20 -13.10 17.28
N GLY A 132 -0.64 -14.12 17.92
CA GLY A 132 -0.96 -15.52 17.67
C GLY A 132 -0.47 -16.07 16.32
N ARG A 133 0.47 -15.38 15.66
CA ARG A 133 1.07 -15.80 14.40
C ARG A 133 2.43 -15.16 14.16
N ARG A 134 3.29 -15.80 13.38
CA ARG A 134 4.54 -15.21 12.90
C ARG A 134 4.29 -14.08 11.88
N ALA A 135 5.17 -13.09 11.88
CA ALA A 135 5.20 -12.00 10.90
C ALA A 135 6.63 -11.73 10.42
N ASN A 136 6.77 -11.13 9.24
CA ASN A 136 8.05 -10.60 8.75
C ASN A 136 8.20 -9.15 9.22
N ALA A 137 8.56 -8.95 10.49
CA ALA A 137 8.67 -7.61 11.06
C ALA A 137 9.78 -6.78 10.41
N ALA A 138 10.93 -7.40 10.14
CA ALA A 138 12.03 -6.74 9.45
C ALA A 138 11.64 -6.23 8.06
N GLY A 139 10.94 -7.05 7.26
CA GLY A 139 10.45 -6.65 5.94
C GLY A 139 9.42 -5.52 6.01
N ALA A 140 8.53 -5.54 7.01
CA ALA A 140 7.55 -4.47 7.21
C ALA A 140 8.23 -3.14 7.58
N VAL A 141 9.18 -3.15 8.53
CA VAL A 141 9.97 -1.96 8.90
C VAL A 141 10.82 -1.48 7.72
N ALA A 142 11.40 -2.40 6.95
CA ALA A 142 12.17 -2.04 5.77
C ALA A 142 11.29 -1.34 4.73
N ALA A 143 10.04 -1.76 4.52
CA ALA A 143 9.19 -1.23 3.46
C ALA A 143 8.40 0.03 3.84
N HIS A 144 8.29 0.37 5.13
CA HIS A 144 7.36 1.41 5.60
C HIS A 144 8.00 2.36 6.62
N GLY A 145 7.71 3.65 6.48
CA GLY A 145 8.28 4.67 7.36
C GLY A 145 7.76 4.64 8.80
N LEU A 146 6.55 4.13 9.02
CA LEU A 146 5.98 3.91 10.35
C LEU A 146 5.27 2.56 10.37
N THR A 147 5.70 1.65 11.23
CA THR A 147 5.14 0.30 11.34
C THR A 147 4.66 0.03 12.76
N PHE A 148 3.39 -0.33 12.91
CA PHE A 148 2.80 -0.75 14.16
C PHE A 148 2.64 -2.27 14.20
N PHE A 149 3.06 -2.89 15.30
CA PHE A 149 2.93 -4.31 15.56
C PHE A 149 1.99 -4.57 16.74
N LEU A 150 0.90 -5.28 16.45
CA LEU A 150 0.10 -5.92 17.48
C LEU A 150 0.74 -7.28 17.81
N THR A 151 1.30 -7.42 19.02
CA THR A 151 2.07 -8.62 19.41
C THR A 151 1.32 -9.48 20.44
N GLY A 152 1.86 -10.66 20.73
CA GLY A 152 1.34 -11.59 21.75
C GLY A 152 1.18 -13.02 21.21
N GLY A 153 1.12 -14.00 22.12
CA GLY A 153 1.11 -15.41 21.72
C GLY A 153 2.45 -15.85 21.13
N GLU A 154 2.44 -16.29 19.87
CA GLU A 154 3.62 -16.86 19.19
C GLU A 154 4.76 -15.86 18.93
N MET A 155 4.45 -14.57 18.79
CA MET A 155 5.44 -13.53 18.52
C MET A 155 5.21 -12.35 19.45
N LYS A 156 6.10 -12.20 20.44
CA LYS A 156 6.05 -11.15 21.45
C LYS A 156 6.84 -9.93 21.00
N ALA A 157 6.67 -8.81 21.69
CA ALA A 157 7.35 -7.55 21.37
C ALA A 157 8.88 -7.69 21.25
N HIS A 158 9.52 -8.47 22.13
CA HIS A 158 10.97 -8.70 22.06
C HIS A 158 11.41 -9.55 20.87
N ASP A 159 10.55 -10.44 20.36
CA ASP A 159 10.84 -11.24 19.16
C ASP A 159 10.78 -10.36 17.91
N VAL A 160 9.76 -9.48 17.83
CA VAL A 160 9.64 -8.45 16.78
C VAL A 160 10.88 -7.55 16.78
N LEU A 161 11.21 -6.97 17.94
CA LEU A 161 12.36 -6.05 18.06
C LEU A 161 13.69 -6.75 17.75
N SER A 162 13.86 -8.01 18.18
CA SER A 162 15.07 -8.79 17.86
C SER A 162 15.18 -9.08 16.37
N GLN A 163 14.09 -9.50 15.70
CA GLN A 163 14.10 -9.74 14.26
C GLN A 163 14.46 -8.48 13.46
N VAL A 164 13.93 -7.32 13.86
CA VAL A 164 14.21 -6.03 13.21
C VAL A 164 15.68 -5.61 13.45
N ARG A 165 16.18 -5.75 14.68
CA ARG A 165 17.60 -5.51 15.02
C ARG A 165 18.54 -6.38 14.20
N ASP A 166 18.30 -7.70 14.19
CA ASP A 166 19.19 -8.68 13.58
C ASP A 166 19.21 -8.56 12.05
N ALA A 167 18.19 -7.92 11.46
CA ALA A 167 18.11 -7.58 10.05
C ALA A 167 18.79 -6.23 9.68
N GLY A 168 19.47 -5.57 10.62
CA GLY A 168 20.24 -4.35 10.39
C GLY A 168 19.51 -3.04 10.70
N TRP A 169 18.25 -3.10 11.16
CA TRP A 169 17.42 -1.93 11.46
C TRP A 169 17.46 -1.53 12.94
N GLY A 170 18.56 -1.85 13.63
CA GLY A 170 18.69 -1.64 15.08
C GLY A 170 18.66 -0.18 15.53
N LEU A 171 19.03 0.77 14.64
CA LEU A 171 19.05 2.21 14.92
C LEU A 171 17.70 2.90 14.68
N CYS A 172 16.70 2.20 14.12
CA CYS A 172 15.37 2.75 13.97
C CYS A 172 14.79 3.15 15.33
N GLU A 173 14.12 4.30 15.39
CA GLU A 173 13.40 4.75 16.57
C GLU A 173 12.18 3.84 16.80
N ALA A 174 11.91 3.49 18.06
CA ALA A 174 10.83 2.59 18.41
C ALA A 174 10.20 2.89 19.78
N TRP A 175 8.96 2.46 19.92
CA TRP A 175 8.20 2.48 21.17
C TRP A 175 7.66 1.08 21.46
N ALA A 176 7.71 0.66 22.71
CA ALA A 176 7.06 -0.55 23.20
C ALA A 176 6.14 -0.18 24.37
N ALA A 177 4.84 -0.39 24.21
CA ALA A 177 3.84 -0.04 25.19
C ALA A 177 3.11 -1.29 25.68
N SER A 178 3.24 -1.57 26.97
CA SER A 178 2.65 -2.72 27.65
C SER A 178 1.50 -2.28 28.54
N CYS A 179 0.42 -3.07 28.58
CA CYS A 179 -0.69 -2.90 29.52
C CYS A 179 -1.27 -1.47 29.55
N MET A 180 -1.34 -0.81 28.39
CA MET A 180 -1.87 0.56 28.28
C MET A 180 -3.26 0.67 28.90
N GLY A 181 -3.52 1.79 29.58
CA GLY A 181 -4.77 2.12 30.29
C GLY A 181 -4.97 1.40 31.63
N GLY A 182 -4.03 0.56 32.07
CA GLY A 182 -4.07 -0.14 33.36
C GLY A 182 -3.04 0.40 34.38
N GLY A 183 -3.12 -0.07 35.63
CA GLY A 183 -2.18 0.33 36.69
C GLY A 183 -0.74 -0.15 36.48
N ASP A 184 -0.53 -1.20 35.67
CA ASP A 184 0.78 -1.75 35.32
C ASP A 184 1.29 -1.25 33.96
N GLU A 185 0.77 -0.13 33.49
CA GLU A 185 1.16 0.45 32.21
C GLU A 185 2.67 0.75 32.17
N ARG A 186 3.30 0.39 31.05
CA ARG A 186 4.72 0.71 30.78
C ARG A 186 4.89 1.16 29.36
N LEU A 187 5.45 2.35 29.17
CA LEU A 187 5.90 2.85 27.88
C LEU A 187 7.43 2.90 27.88
N ARG A 188 8.06 2.30 26.87
CA ARG A 188 9.48 2.43 26.60
C ARG A 188 9.67 3.06 25.23
N HIS A 189 10.66 3.93 25.13
CA HIS A 189 11.07 4.63 23.91
C HIS A 189 12.59 4.56 23.81
N GLY A 190 13.09 4.40 22.60
CA GLY A 190 14.51 4.31 22.29
C GLY A 190 14.71 3.73 20.90
N THR A 191 15.89 3.22 20.64
CA THR A 191 16.19 2.47 19.41
C THR A 191 15.65 1.04 19.48
N VAL A 192 15.41 0.42 18.33
CA VAL A 192 15.07 -1.00 18.25
C VAL A 192 16.09 -1.86 18.99
N ALA A 193 17.39 -1.56 18.86
CA ALA A 193 18.46 -2.30 19.51
C ALA A 193 18.37 -2.26 21.05
N GLU A 194 18.12 -1.08 21.63
CA GLU A 194 17.94 -0.91 23.07
C GLU A 194 16.70 -1.65 23.57
N LEU A 195 15.58 -1.52 22.84
CA LEU A 195 14.33 -2.14 23.24
C LEU A 195 14.34 -3.67 23.09
N ALA A 196 15.11 -4.22 22.14
CA ALA A 196 15.26 -5.66 21.92
C ALA A 196 15.95 -6.39 23.09
N GLY A 197 16.73 -5.67 23.92
CA GLY A 197 17.40 -6.24 25.09
C GLY A 197 16.47 -6.57 26.26
N ALA A 198 15.22 -6.08 26.23
CA ALA A 198 14.25 -6.27 27.30
C ALA A 198 13.31 -7.47 27.07
N ARG A 199 12.53 -7.80 28.11
CA ARG A 199 11.38 -8.70 28.02
C ARG A 199 10.11 -7.91 28.30
N TYR A 200 9.04 -8.31 27.63
CA TYR A 200 7.76 -7.62 27.64
C TYR A 200 6.64 -8.62 27.94
N PRO A 201 5.58 -8.21 28.66
CA PRO A 201 4.36 -8.97 28.78
C PRO A 201 3.70 -9.24 27.42
N ASP A 202 2.81 -10.23 27.38
CA ASP A 202 2.07 -10.58 26.15
C ASP A 202 1.19 -9.43 25.63
N LEU A 203 0.63 -8.62 26.53
CA LEU A 203 -0.14 -7.43 26.19
C LEU A 203 0.78 -6.24 25.92
N THR A 204 1.58 -6.33 24.86
CA THR A 204 2.50 -5.27 24.41
C THR A 204 2.30 -5.00 22.92
N VAL A 205 2.34 -3.73 22.55
CA VAL A 205 2.37 -3.27 21.16
C VAL A 205 3.67 -2.53 20.89
N VAL A 206 4.14 -2.60 19.65
CA VAL A 206 5.39 -1.97 19.23
C VAL A 206 5.12 -1.03 18.07
N LEU A 207 5.74 0.14 18.09
CA LEU A 207 5.75 1.08 16.98
C LEU A 207 7.22 1.29 16.59
N VAL A 208 7.53 1.20 15.30
CA VAL A 208 8.88 1.42 14.77
C VAL A 208 8.81 2.46 13.67
N ARG A 209 9.69 3.45 13.74
CA ARG A 209 9.86 4.49 12.73
C ARG A 209 11.16 4.26 11.97
N ASN A 210 11.05 4.21 10.65
CA ASN A 210 12.16 4.12 9.72
C ASN A 210 12.20 5.37 8.84
N GLU A 211 13.25 6.18 8.97
CA GLU A 211 13.40 7.41 8.17
C GLU A 211 13.78 7.12 6.70
N ALA A 212 14.26 5.92 6.41
CA ALA A 212 14.70 5.52 5.07
C ALA A 212 14.11 4.16 4.65
N PRO A 213 12.78 4.06 4.48
CA PRO A 213 12.16 2.83 4.02
C PRO A 213 12.60 2.50 2.58
N ILE A 214 12.92 1.24 2.35
CA ILE A 214 13.11 0.63 1.04
C ILE A 214 11.73 0.42 0.41
N ALA A 215 11.16 1.50 -0.14
CA ALA A 215 9.95 1.42 -0.93
C ALA A 215 10.27 0.84 -2.31
N ARG A 216 9.54 -0.20 -2.73
CA ARG A 216 9.42 -0.50 -4.16
C ARG A 216 8.43 0.51 -4.72
N SER A 217 8.94 1.52 -5.42
CA SER A 217 8.15 2.66 -5.89
C SER A 217 7.21 2.33 -7.08
N PHE A 218 7.17 1.08 -7.55
CA PHE A 218 6.35 0.68 -8.69
C PHE A 218 5.60 -0.65 -8.47
N GLN A 219 4.34 -0.71 -8.93
CA GLN A 219 3.64 -1.97 -9.18
C GLN A 219 4.31 -2.68 -10.36
N ALA A 220 4.47 -4.00 -10.30
CA ALA A 220 5.20 -4.72 -11.33
C ALA A 220 4.53 -4.54 -12.71
N PRO A 221 5.22 -3.99 -13.73
CA PRO A 221 4.67 -3.83 -15.06
C PRO A 221 4.62 -5.17 -15.81
N GLY A 222 3.79 -5.28 -16.84
CA GLY A 222 3.72 -6.51 -17.65
C GLY A 222 2.31 -6.92 -18.03
N ILE A 223 1.44 -5.96 -18.34
CA ILE A 223 0.13 -6.23 -18.95
C ILE A 223 0.37 -6.99 -20.26
N PRO A 224 -0.28 -8.15 -20.50
CA PRO A 224 -0.12 -8.89 -21.75
C PRO A 224 -0.48 -8.06 -22.99
N ASP A 225 0.24 -8.27 -24.08
CA ASP A 225 0.06 -7.49 -25.32
C ASP A 225 -1.35 -7.65 -25.93
N GLU A 226 -2.08 -8.70 -25.58
CA GLU A 226 -3.45 -8.99 -26.04
C GLU A 226 -4.50 -8.13 -25.31
N ARG A 227 -4.13 -7.48 -24.20
CA ARG A 227 -5.01 -6.58 -23.44
C ARG A 227 -5.05 -5.16 -24.01
N PHE A 228 -4.13 -4.82 -24.91
CA PHE A 228 -4.11 -3.55 -25.62
C PHE A 228 -4.85 -3.68 -26.94
N GLU A 229 -5.75 -2.74 -27.20
CA GLU A 229 -6.29 -2.54 -28.53
C GLU A 229 -5.16 -2.18 -29.49
N ARG A 230 -5.21 -2.77 -30.69
CA ARG A 230 -4.17 -2.62 -31.72
C ARG A 230 -4.75 -2.01 -32.98
N GLY A 231 -3.90 -1.30 -33.71
CA GLY A 231 -4.16 -0.80 -35.07
C GLY A 231 -2.94 -1.01 -35.97
N GLY A 232 -2.76 -0.14 -36.96
CA GLY A 232 -1.59 -0.11 -37.83
C GLY A 232 -0.33 0.44 -37.16
N VAL A 233 -0.45 0.97 -35.94
CA VAL A 233 0.62 1.63 -35.20
C VAL A 233 1.51 0.59 -34.47
N PRO A 234 2.85 0.70 -34.57
CA PRO A 234 3.76 -0.17 -33.83
C PRO A 234 3.53 -0.12 -32.31
N MET A 235 3.75 -1.25 -31.64
CA MET A 235 3.58 -1.38 -30.19
C MET A 235 4.82 -2.01 -29.56
N THR A 236 5.32 -1.39 -28.49
CA THR A 236 6.34 -1.96 -27.60
C THR A 236 5.81 -3.23 -26.94
N LYS A 237 6.53 -4.35 -27.13
CA LYS A 237 6.14 -5.67 -26.62
C LYS A 237 6.32 -5.74 -25.11
N MET A 238 5.50 -6.55 -24.44
CA MET A 238 5.44 -6.70 -22.98
C MET A 238 6.81 -6.77 -22.30
N GLU A 239 7.74 -7.62 -22.77
CA GLU A 239 9.04 -7.79 -22.11
C GLU A 239 9.89 -6.51 -22.18
N VAL A 240 9.89 -5.83 -23.33
CA VAL A 240 10.59 -4.57 -23.51
C VAL A 240 9.92 -3.47 -22.69
N ARG A 241 8.57 -3.42 -22.72
CA ARG A 241 7.77 -2.46 -21.95
C ARG A 241 8.01 -2.59 -20.44
N THR A 242 8.04 -3.81 -19.91
CA THR A 242 8.38 -4.09 -18.51
C THR A 242 9.77 -3.53 -18.16
N LEU A 243 10.77 -3.72 -19.02
CA LEU A 243 12.12 -3.20 -18.80
C LEU A 243 12.18 -1.67 -18.88
N VAL A 244 11.45 -1.05 -19.82
CA VAL A 244 11.33 0.40 -19.93
C VAL A 244 10.78 1.00 -18.63
N VAL A 245 9.64 0.52 -18.14
CA VAL A 245 9.01 1.04 -16.92
C VAL A 245 9.90 0.84 -15.69
N SER A 246 10.60 -0.30 -15.61
CA SER A 246 11.60 -0.54 -14.57
C SER A 246 12.77 0.47 -14.63
N GLN A 247 13.28 0.77 -15.82
CA GLN A 247 14.37 1.75 -16.00
C GLN A 247 13.95 3.20 -15.79
N LEU A 248 12.65 3.52 -15.95
CA LEU A 248 12.11 4.84 -15.65
C LEU A 248 12.08 5.12 -14.13
N ARG A 249 12.10 4.09 -13.27
CA ARG A 249 12.18 4.21 -11.80
C ARG A 249 11.13 5.17 -11.21
N LEU A 250 9.91 5.09 -11.71
CA LEU A 250 8.83 6.02 -11.37
C LEU A 250 8.51 5.99 -9.88
N ARG A 251 8.26 7.17 -9.33
CA ARG A 251 7.58 7.39 -8.04
C ARG A 251 6.06 7.37 -8.26
N SER A 252 5.28 7.22 -7.18
CA SER A 252 3.82 7.23 -7.26
C SER A 252 3.24 8.53 -7.82
N ASP A 253 3.93 9.65 -7.60
CA ASP A 253 3.52 11.01 -7.97
C ASP A 253 4.24 11.57 -9.21
N ALA A 254 4.99 10.72 -9.93
CA ALA A 254 5.86 11.17 -11.02
C ALA A 254 5.10 11.80 -12.20
N VAL A 255 5.67 12.87 -12.77
CA VAL A 255 5.30 13.41 -14.08
C VAL A 255 6.12 12.70 -15.16
N VAL A 256 5.45 12.09 -16.14
CA VAL A 256 6.08 11.32 -17.22
C VAL A 256 5.76 11.92 -18.57
N TRP A 257 6.75 12.09 -19.43
CA TRP A 257 6.55 12.33 -20.85
C TRP A 257 6.81 11.04 -21.63
N ASP A 258 5.83 10.59 -22.42
CA ASP A 258 5.98 9.47 -23.36
C ASP A 258 5.94 10.01 -24.79
N VAL A 259 7.11 10.07 -25.43
CA VAL A 259 7.30 10.69 -26.74
C VAL A 259 7.30 9.63 -27.84
N GLY A 260 6.36 9.78 -28.78
CA GLY A 260 6.10 8.77 -29.80
C GLY A 260 5.37 7.59 -29.19
N ALA A 261 4.29 7.87 -28.47
CA ALA A 261 3.58 6.91 -27.62
C ALA A 261 2.93 5.75 -28.39
N GLY A 262 2.68 5.91 -29.70
CA GLY A 262 2.17 4.85 -30.55
C GLY A 262 0.79 4.37 -30.11
N THR A 263 0.68 3.13 -29.63
CA THR A 263 -0.57 2.58 -29.08
C THR A 263 -0.86 3.01 -27.64
N GLY A 264 0.07 3.72 -26.99
CA GLY A 264 -0.02 4.13 -25.59
C GLY A 264 0.33 3.06 -24.58
N SER A 265 0.85 1.92 -25.04
CA SER A 265 1.04 0.79 -24.11
C SER A 265 2.04 1.11 -22.98
N VAL A 266 3.13 1.82 -23.28
CA VAL A 266 4.07 2.29 -22.26
C VAL A 266 3.42 3.37 -21.39
N SER A 267 2.71 4.34 -21.99
CA SER A 267 2.00 5.39 -21.26
C SER A 267 1.03 4.81 -20.22
N VAL A 268 0.29 3.76 -20.56
CA VAL A 268 -0.64 3.08 -19.64
C VAL A 268 0.08 2.43 -18.48
N GLU A 269 1.17 1.69 -18.72
CA GLU A 269 1.95 1.08 -17.64
C GLU A 269 2.59 2.14 -16.74
N CYS A 270 3.05 3.26 -17.32
CA CYS A 270 3.52 4.42 -16.55
C CYS A 270 2.41 5.01 -15.68
N GLY A 271 1.19 5.15 -16.22
CA GLY A 271 0.04 5.69 -15.48
C GLY A 271 -0.35 4.82 -14.29
N LEU A 272 -0.27 3.49 -14.45
CA LEU A 272 -0.51 2.52 -13.36
C LEU A 272 0.64 2.46 -12.35
N ALA A 273 1.88 2.70 -12.81
CA ALA A 273 3.04 2.76 -11.93
C ALA A 273 3.09 4.06 -11.10
N ALA A 274 2.54 5.16 -11.62
CA ALA A 274 2.48 6.48 -10.97
C ALA A 274 1.02 6.93 -10.74
N PRO A 275 0.24 6.27 -9.85
CA PRO A 275 -1.19 6.50 -9.70
C PRO A 275 -1.58 7.89 -9.19
N GLU A 276 -0.67 8.61 -8.53
CA GLU A 276 -0.85 9.99 -8.06
C GLU A 276 -0.23 11.01 -9.02
N GLY A 277 0.55 10.54 -10.00
CA GLY A 277 1.26 11.33 -10.99
C GLY A 277 0.46 11.56 -12.27
N ARG A 278 1.14 12.07 -13.31
CA ARG A 278 0.54 12.38 -14.61
C ARG A 278 1.44 11.90 -15.75
N VAL A 279 0.83 11.30 -16.77
CA VAL A 279 1.56 10.83 -17.97
C VAL A 279 1.06 11.60 -19.19
N PHE A 280 1.97 12.27 -19.87
CA PHE A 280 1.70 13.00 -21.11
C PHE A 280 2.18 12.17 -22.29
N ALA A 281 1.24 11.54 -22.98
CA ALA A 281 1.49 10.70 -24.14
C ALA A 281 1.45 11.54 -25.42
N VAL A 282 2.61 11.86 -25.96
CA VAL A 282 2.78 12.69 -27.16
C VAL A 282 2.73 11.81 -28.40
N GLU A 283 1.71 12.02 -29.22
CA GLU A 283 1.51 11.30 -30.47
C GLU A 283 0.95 12.22 -31.56
N ARG A 284 1.50 12.12 -32.77
CA ARG A 284 1.11 12.95 -33.92
C ARG A 284 0.01 12.32 -34.76
N GLY A 285 -0.06 10.99 -34.78
CA GLY A 285 -1.01 10.23 -35.59
C GLY A 285 -2.38 10.14 -34.91
N GLU A 286 -3.44 10.51 -35.63
CA GLU A 286 -4.82 10.44 -35.12
C GLU A 286 -5.22 9.02 -34.68
N GLU A 287 -4.79 7.99 -35.41
CA GLU A 287 -5.02 6.60 -35.03
C GLU A 287 -4.34 6.25 -33.69
N GLY A 288 -3.07 6.64 -33.52
CA GLY A 288 -2.29 6.40 -32.31
C GLY A 288 -2.89 7.14 -31.11
N ALA A 289 -3.17 8.44 -31.27
CA ALA A 289 -3.85 9.25 -30.26
C ALA A 289 -5.17 8.62 -29.80
N GLY A 290 -6.00 8.16 -30.75
CA GLY A 290 -7.24 7.44 -30.43
C GLY A 290 -7.02 6.10 -29.72
N LEU A 291 -5.98 5.34 -30.08
CA LEU A 291 -5.62 4.09 -29.40
C LEU A 291 -5.17 4.35 -27.96
N ILE A 292 -4.39 5.40 -27.70
CA ILE A 292 -3.96 5.78 -26.35
C ILE A 292 -5.18 6.04 -25.47
N GLU A 293 -6.13 6.87 -25.93
CA GLU A 293 -7.35 7.20 -25.19
C GLU A 293 -8.18 5.95 -24.83
N ARG A 294 -8.34 5.02 -25.78
CA ARG A 294 -9.11 3.78 -25.58
C ARG A 294 -8.39 2.81 -24.64
N ASN A 295 -7.09 2.62 -24.82
CA ASN A 295 -6.29 1.73 -23.96
C ASN A 295 -6.20 2.26 -22.52
N ALA A 296 -5.97 3.56 -22.34
CA ALA A 296 -5.96 4.20 -21.03
C ALA A 296 -7.29 4.01 -20.30
N ARG A 297 -8.42 4.23 -20.99
CA ARG A 297 -9.76 3.99 -20.44
C ARG A 297 -10.00 2.53 -20.09
N ALA A 298 -9.65 1.59 -20.98
CA ALA A 298 -9.91 0.17 -20.80
C ALA A 298 -9.10 -0.46 -19.66
N LEU A 299 -7.92 0.10 -19.36
CA LEU A 299 -6.98 -0.41 -18.36
C LEU A 299 -6.92 0.44 -17.08
N GLY A 300 -7.76 1.47 -16.98
CA GLY A 300 -7.91 2.28 -15.76
C GLY A 300 -6.81 3.32 -15.52
N ALA A 301 -6.02 3.66 -16.54
CA ALA A 301 -4.95 4.66 -16.46
C ALA A 301 -5.51 6.06 -16.74
N ALA A 302 -6.38 6.56 -15.84
CA ALA A 302 -7.10 7.83 -16.00
C ALA A 302 -6.19 9.08 -15.94
N ASN A 303 -4.96 8.91 -15.47
CA ASN A 303 -3.92 9.93 -15.38
C ASN A 303 -3.05 10.04 -16.65
N VAL A 304 -3.39 9.30 -17.72
CA VAL A 304 -2.77 9.42 -19.04
C VAL A 304 -3.51 10.47 -19.85
N GLU A 305 -2.80 11.53 -20.26
CA GLU A 305 -3.28 12.61 -21.08
C GLU A 305 -2.63 12.55 -22.46
N VAL A 306 -3.45 12.57 -23.51
CA VAL A 306 -2.96 12.54 -24.90
C VAL A 306 -2.65 13.96 -25.36
N VAL A 307 -1.39 14.18 -25.73
CA VAL A 307 -0.91 15.44 -26.30
C VAL A 307 -0.72 15.23 -27.80
N ARG A 308 -1.66 15.77 -28.59
CA ARG A 308 -1.64 15.63 -30.05
C ARG A 308 -0.63 16.58 -30.67
N GLY A 309 0.43 16.04 -31.28
CA GLY A 309 1.45 16.84 -31.93
C GLY A 309 2.79 16.14 -32.08
N CYS A 310 3.77 16.87 -32.61
CA CYS A 310 5.15 16.42 -32.72
C CYS A 310 5.98 17.00 -31.58
N ALA A 311 6.87 16.19 -31.02
CA ALA A 311 7.92 16.70 -30.15
C ALA A 311 9.07 17.26 -31.02
N PRO A 312 9.77 18.32 -30.56
CA PRO A 312 9.69 18.93 -29.23
C PRO A 312 8.54 19.93 -29.02
N GLU A 313 7.86 20.39 -30.07
CA GLU A 313 6.90 21.49 -29.97
C GLU A 313 5.72 21.18 -29.03
N ALA A 314 5.22 19.94 -29.08
CA ALA A 314 4.16 19.45 -28.21
C ALA A 314 4.57 19.32 -26.72
N LEU A 315 5.87 19.39 -26.41
CA LEU A 315 6.35 19.37 -25.03
C LEU A 315 6.28 20.76 -24.37
N ALA A 316 6.12 21.83 -25.17
CA ALA A 316 6.07 23.18 -24.66
C ALA A 316 4.84 23.39 -23.76
N GLY A 317 5.08 23.87 -22.53
CA GLY A 317 4.02 24.16 -21.57
C GLY A 317 3.52 22.96 -20.77
N LEU A 318 4.07 21.75 -21.01
CA LEU A 318 3.83 20.62 -20.12
C LEU A 318 4.54 20.84 -18.77
N PRO A 319 4.02 20.29 -17.66
CA PRO A 319 4.73 20.26 -16.39
C PRO A 319 6.10 19.59 -16.54
N ALA A 320 7.07 20.06 -15.75
CA ALA A 320 8.42 19.51 -15.75
C ALA A 320 8.40 17.99 -15.49
N PRO A 321 9.09 17.17 -16.30
CA PRO A 321 9.03 15.72 -16.18
C PRO A 321 9.99 15.22 -15.10
N ASP A 322 9.57 14.23 -14.31
CA ASP A 322 10.47 13.41 -13.50
C ASP A 322 11.12 12.32 -14.35
N ALA A 323 10.41 11.82 -15.36
CA ALA A 323 10.91 10.81 -16.28
C ALA A 323 10.41 11.03 -17.71
N VAL A 324 11.24 10.69 -18.69
CA VAL A 324 10.91 10.79 -20.12
C VAL A 324 11.24 9.49 -20.81
N PHE A 325 10.23 8.92 -21.47
CA PHE A 325 10.40 7.80 -22.38
C PHE A 325 10.35 8.30 -23.83
N VAL A 326 11.31 7.87 -24.65
CA VAL A 326 11.33 8.14 -26.10
C VAL A 326 11.23 6.82 -26.86
N GLY A 327 10.01 6.49 -27.29
CA GLY A 327 9.72 5.34 -28.15
C GLY A 327 9.89 5.66 -29.64
N GLY A 328 9.66 6.92 -30.02
CA GLY A 328 9.87 7.41 -31.38
C GLY A 328 10.21 8.89 -31.42
N SER A 329 11.39 9.24 -31.93
CA SER A 329 11.87 10.63 -31.94
C SER A 329 11.48 11.42 -33.20
N GLY A 330 11.09 10.74 -34.28
CA GLY A 330 10.88 11.39 -35.58
C GLY A 330 12.12 12.11 -36.13
N GLY A 331 13.33 11.73 -35.68
CA GLY A 331 14.58 12.40 -36.02
C GLY A 331 14.89 13.65 -35.17
N GLN A 332 14.13 13.89 -34.10
CA GLN A 332 14.29 15.05 -33.20
C GLN A 332 14.85 14.66 -31.82
N LEU A 333 15.58 13.54 -31.70
CA LEU A 333 15.97 12.98 -30.40
C LEU A 333 16.77 13.99 -29.57
N GLY A 334 17.74 14.66 -30.20
CA GLY A 334 18.54 15.68 -29.54
C GLY A 334 17.74 16.87 -29.02
N ALA A 335 16.66 17.27 -29.71
CA ALA A 335 15.81 18.38 -29.25
C ALA A 335 14.88 17.94 -28.11
N ILE A 336 14.37 16.72 -28.17
CA ILE A 336 13.52 16.12 -27.11
C ILE A 336 14.30 16.01 -25.79
N VAL A 337 15.52 15.46 -25.84
CA VAL A 337 16.37 15.30 -24.64
C VAL A 337 16.70 16.65 -24.02
N ARG A 338 17.03 17.66 -24.83
CA ARG A 338 17.29 19.02 -24.34
C ARG A 338 16.05 19.62 -23.68
N ALA A 339 14.88 19.55 -24.33
CA ALA A 339 13.63 20.06 -23.76
C ALA A 339 13.30 19.42 -22.40
N ALA A 340 13.56 18.13 -22.24
CA ALA A 340 13.36 17.42 -20.97
C ALA A 340 14.31 17.92 -19.87
N LEU A 341 15.60 18.02 -20.17
CA LEU A 341 16.62 18.43 -19.20
C LEU A 341 16.56 19.93 -18.88
N ASP A 342 16.15 20.77 -19.83
CA ASP A 342 15.88 22.19 -19.60
C ASP A 342 14.69 22.38 -18.65
N ALA A 343 13.67 21.52 -18.74
CA ALA A 343 12.51 21.53 -17.85
C ALA A 343 12.83 20.95 -16.46
N ASN A 344 13.62 19.87 -16.41
CA ASN A 344 14.11 19.27 -15.17
C ASN A 344 15.50 18.63 -15.37
N PRO A 345 16.58 19.24 -14.84
CA PRO A 345 17.94 18.71 -14.96
C PRO A 345 18.13 17.32 -14.34
N ASP A 346 17.26 16.92 -13.40
CA ASP A 346 17.29 15.63 -12.72
C ASP A 346 16.41 14.56 -13.41
N ALA A 347 15.79 14.86 -14.56
CA ALA A 347 14.87 13.94 -15.23
C ALA A 347 15.56 12.61 -15.61
N ARG A 348 14.86 11.49 -15.36
CA ARG A 348 15.28 10.16 -15.81
C ARG A 348 14.90 9.95 -17.28
N LEU A 349 15.89 9.74 -18.14
CA LEU A 349 15.69 9.51 -19.57
C LEU A 349 15.76 8.02 -19.89
N VAL A 350 14.79 7.50 -20.64
CA VAL A 350 14.80 6.14 -21.19
C VAL A 350 14.44 6.16 -22.67
N ILE A 351 15.28 5.57 -23.51
CA ILE A 351 15.15 5.56 -24.96
C ILE A 351 15.19 4.12 -25.46
N THR A 352 14.29 3.77 -26.38
CA THR A 352 14.38 2.51 -27.13
C THR A 352 14.85 2.75 -28.56
N ALA A 353 15.81 1.96 -29.01
CA ALA A 353 16.32 2.00 -30.38
C ALA A 353 16.29 0.60 -31.01
N ILE A 354 15.78 0.52 -32.24
CA ILE A 354 15.82 -0.71 -33.06
C ILE A 354 16.90 -0.60 -34.13
N SER A 355 17.09 0.60 -34.69
CA SER A 355 18.13 0.87 -35.69
C SER A 355 19.44 1.29 -35.03
N LEU A 356 20.55 1.01 -35.72
CA LEU A 356 21.88 1.40 -35.24
C LEU A 356 22.07 2.92 -35.29
N GLU A 357 21.41 3.60 -36.23
CA GLU A 357 21.42 5.04 -36.36
C GLU A 357 20.80 5.72 -35.13
N THR A 358 19.66 5.23 -34.65
CA THR A 358 19.02 5.76 -33.44
C THR A 358 19.86 5.45 -32.19
N LEU A 359 20.49 4.28 -32.12
CA LEU A 359 21.41 3.95 -31.03
C LEU A 359 22.61 4.92 -31.01
N ALA A 360 23.25 5.14 -32.15
CA ALA A 360 24.38 6.06 -32.27
C ALA A 360 23.99 7.51 -31.96
N GLU A 361 22.81 7.96 -32.42
CA GLU A 361 22.29 9.28 -32.09
C GLU A 361 22.03 9.43 -30.58
N ALA A 362 21.39 8.44 -29.95
CA ALA A 362 21.11 8.44 -28.53
C ALA A 362 22.39 8.47 -27.68
N GLN A 363 23.39 7.67 -28.05
CA GLN A 363 24.70 7.69 -27.40
C GLN A 363 25.34 9.08 -27.45
N ARG A 364 25.36 9.70 -28.63
CA ARG A 364 25.94 11.04 -28.81
C ARG A 364 25.19 12.09 -27.99
N VAL A 365 23.86 12.12 -28.11
CA VAL A 365 23.02 13.12 -27.42
C VAL A 365 23.13 13.00 -25.90
N LEU A 366 23.11 11.79 -25.36
CA LEU A 366 23.18 11.58 -23.91
C LEU A 366 24.58 11.86 -23.35
N ALA A 367 25.65 11.54 -24.09
CA ALA A 367 27.00 11.90 -23.70
C ALA A 367 27.21 13.42 -23.62
N ASP A 368 26.53 14.18 -24.50
CA ASP A 368 26.62 15.63 -24.52
C ASP A 368 25.74 16.30 -23.44
N ALA A 369 24.58 15.73 -23.13
CA ALA A 369 23.53 16.43 -22.37
C ALA A 369 23.28 15.90 -20.94
N ALA A 370 23.47 14.60 -20.69
CA ALA A 370 23.13 13.97 -19.42
C ALA A 370 24.38 13.71 -18.57
N PRO A 371 24.32 13.89 -17.24
CA PRO A 371 25.43 13.54 -16.36
C PRO A 371 25.60 12.02 -16.28
N GLY A 372 26.86 11.56 -16.24
CA GLY A 372 27.21 10.15 -16.07
C GLY A 372 27.21 9.35 -17.37
N GLU A 373 27.61 8.07 -17.27
CA GLU A 373 27.63 7.16 -18.41
C GLU A 373 26.23 6.55 -18.65
N PRO A 374 25.66 6.64 -19.87
CA PRO A 374 24.37 6.04 -20.15
C PRO A 374 24.46 4.51 -20.06
N SER A 375 23.51 3.89 -19.38
CA SER A 375 23.35 2.43 -19.37
C SER A 375 22.75 1.99 -20.70
N ILE A 376 23.37 1.03 -21.39
CA ILE A 376 22.90 0.49 -22.66
C ILE A 376 22.78 -1.02 -22.56
N ALA A 377 21.58 -1.55 -22.82
CA ALA A 377 21.31 -2.98 -22.84
C ALA A 377 20.66 -3.39 -24.17
N CYS A 378 21.17 -4.43 -24.81
CA CYS A 378 20.50 -5.07 -25.94
C CYS A 378 19.58 -6.17 -25.43
N VAL A 379 18.28 -6.02 -25.67
CA VAL A 379 17.25 -6.95 -25.23
C VAL A 379 16.84 -7.84 -26.40
N SER A 380 17.16 -9.14 -26.28
CA SER A 380 16.75 -10.17 -27.24
C SER A 380 15.74 -11.11 -26.60
N VAL A 381 14.56 -11.24 -27.21
CA VAL A 381 13.45 -12.05 -26.70
C VAL A 381 12.99 -13.00 -27.79
N ALA A 382 12.68 -14.24 -27.42
CA ALA A 382 11.99 -15.19 -28.28
C ALA A 382 10.72 -15.69 -27.60
N ARG A 383 9.60 -15.73 -28.33
CA ARG A 383 8.31 -16.24 -27.86
C ARG A 383 7.97 -17.55 -28.54
N ALA A 384 7.43 -18.49 -27.78
CA ALA A 384 6.89 -19.71 -28.34
C ALA A 384 5.63 -19.41 -29.16
N ARG A 385 5.55 -19.92 -30.38
CA ARG A 385 4.34 -19.94 -31.22
C ARG A 385 3.99 -21.39 -31.53
N LYS A 386 2.74 -21.78 -31.24
CA LYS A 386 2.25 -23.11 -31.57
C LYS A 386 2.22 -23.30 -33.09
N ALA A 387 2.78 -24.41 -33.57
CA ALA A 387 2.77 -24.82 -34.97
C ALA A 387 2.48 -26.34 -35.03
N GLY A 388 1.23 -26.70 -35.35
CA GLY A 388 0.76 -28.08 -35.26
C GLY A 388 0.84 -28.63 -33.82
N GLY A 389 1.52 -29.77 -33.65
CA GLY A 389 1.75 -30.41 -32.35
C GLY A 389 2.99 -29.91 -31.58
N SER A 390 3.72 -28.92 -32.10
CA SER A 390 4.97 -28.41 -31.51
C SER A 390 4.91 -26.91 -31.20
N HIS A 391 5.90 -26.41 -30.47
CA HIS A 391 6.12 -24.98 -30.22
C HIS A 391 7.44 -24.55 -30.85
N LEU A 392 7.38 -23.53 -31.71
CA LEU A 392 8.57 -22.94 -32.34
C LEU A 392 8.91 -21.65 -31.61
N MET A 393 10.19 -21.48 -31.23
CA MET A 393 10.67 -20.22 -30.68
C MET A 393 10.83 -19.21 -31.82
N CYS A 394 10.07 -18.13 -31.78
CA CYS A 394 10.14 -17.03 -32.73
C CYS A 394 10.84 -15.84 -32.06
N ALA A 395 12.04 -15.51 -32.55
CA ALA A 395 12.77 -14.34 -32.10
C ALA A 395 12.04 -13.05 -32.50
N LEU A 396 12.02 -12.08 -31.58
CA LEU A 396 11.64 -10.71 -31.84
C LEU A 396 12.88 -9.92 -32.25
N ASN A 397 12.69 -8.80 -32.95
CA ASN A 397 13.79 -7.90 -33.26
C ASN A 397 14.45 -7.43 -31.96
N PRO A 398 15.79 -7.44 -31.86
CA PRO A 398 16.48 -6.87 -30.71
C PRO A 398 16.11 -5.40 -30.52
N VAL A 399 15.97 -5.00 -29.26
CA VAL A 399 15.72 -3.61 -28.89
C VAL A 399 16.84 -3.16 -27.95
N TYR A 400 17.52 -2.08 -28.31
CA TYR A 400 18.44 -1.40 -27.41
C TYR A 400 17.65 -0.53 -26.45
N LEU A 401 17.84 -0.74 -25.16
CA LEU A 401 17.29 0.07 -24.07
C LEU A 401 18.43 0.92 -23.50
N ILE A 402 18.26 2.22 -23.56
CA ILE A 402 19.28 3.21 -23.18
C ILE A 402 18.69 4.05 -22.05
N ALA A 403 19.39 4.21 -20.94
CA ALA A 403 18.91 4.98 -19.79
C ALA A 403 20.00 5.86 -19.17
N ALA A 404 19.63 7.09 -18.80
CA ALA A 404 20.54 8.09 -18.23
C ALA A 404 19.80 9.06 -17.28
N GLY A 405 20.54 9.77 -16.42
CA GLY A 405 19.98 10.73 -15.45
C GLY A 405 19.22 10.09 -14.27
N GLY A 406 18.64 10.91 -13.39
CA GLY A 406 17.77 10.46 -12.29
C GLY A 406 18.46 9.69 -11.17
N GLU A 407 19.74 9.96 -10.89
CA GLU A 407 20.44 9.43 -9.70
C GLU A 407 20.26 10.39 -8.51
N ARG A 408 19.18 10.21 -7.75
CA ARG A 408 19.06 10.72 -6.38
C ARG A 408 18.75 9.58 -5.43
#